data_AF-A0A7R9JPQ3-F1
#
_entry.id   AF-A0A7R9JPQ3-F1
#
_cell.length_a   1.000
_cell.length_b   1.000
_cell.length_c   1.000
_cell.angle_alpha   90.00
_cell.angle_beta   90.00
_cell.angle_gamma   90.00
#
_symmetry.space_group_name_H-M   'P 1'
#
loop_
_entity.id
_entity.type
_entity.pdbx_description
1 polymer ?
#
loop_
_entity_poly.entity_id
_entity_poly.type
_entity_poly.pdbx_seq_one_letter_code
_entity_poly.pdbx_strand_id
1 'polypeptide(L)'
;MLISLQSYFIYFRWICIYPAYINSKKTLAEGRRVSKEKAVENPTHQEIRDVLSAAGLKIGVENKLYSRERSKEMLYRGRIRVQIKNDDETLINPLFPTREL
;
A
#
# COMPACT_ATOMS: atom_id res chain seq x y z
N MET A 1 -6.58 -22.25 11.45
CA MET A 1 -6.57 -20.77 11.61
C MET A 1 -7.69 -20.20 10.74
N LEU A 2 -8.92 -20.19 11.25
CA LEU A 2 -10.10 -19.65 10.56
C LEU A 2 -10.05 -18.13 10.70
N ILE A 3 -9.65 -17.44 9.63
CA ILE A 3 -9.89 -16.01 9.51
C ILE A 3 -11.40 -15.87 9.34
N SER A 4 -12.11 -15.30 10.31
CA SER A 4 -13.57 -15.16 10.22
C SER A 4 -13.94 -14.32 8.99
N LEU A 5 -15.11 -14.60 8.40
CA LEU A 5 -15.65 -13.82 7.27
C LEU A 5 -15.70 -12.31 7.58
N GLN A 6 -15.92 -11.96 8.86
CA GLN A 6 -15.83 -10.60 9.38
C GLN A 6 -14.44 -10.00 9.09
N SER A 7 -13.36 -10.71 9.49
CA SER A 7 -11.98 -10.27 9.28
C SER A 7 -11.62 -10.09 7.81
N TYR A 8 -12.16 -10.91 6.92
CA TYR A 8 -11.93 -10.78 5.47
C TYR A 8 -12.59 -9.52 4.88
N PHE A 9 -13.81 -9.18 5.32
CA PHE A 9 -14.52 -7.97 4.90
C PHE A 9 -13.84 -6.69 5.40
N ILE A 10 -13.28 -6.71 6.62
CA ILE A 10 -12.56 -5.58 7.22
C ILE A 10 -11.37 -5.18 6.34
N TYR A 11 -10.62 -6.16 5.82
CA TYR A 11 -9.50 -5.86 4.93
C TYR A 11 -9.96 -5.21 3.63
N PHE A 12 -11.14 -5.52 3.08
CA PHE A 12 -11.60 -4.99 1.79
C PHE A 12 -11.68 -3.45 1.77
N ARG A 13 -12.01 -2.82 2.92
CA ARG A 13 -12.07 -1.36 3.07
C ARG A 13 -10.70 -0.68 3.13
N TRP A 14 -9.64 -1.43 3.45
CA TRP A 14 -8.29 -0.88 3.57
C TRP A 14 -7.75 -0.50 2.20
N ILE A 15 -6.95 0.56 2.14
CA ILE A 15 -6.40 1.00 0.86
C ILE A 15 -5.25 0.09 0.42
N CYS A 16 -5.00 0.02 -0.89
CA CYS A 16 -3.85 -0.70 -1.43
C CYS A 16 -2.72 0.27 -1.77
N ILE A 17 -1.50 -0.10 -1.39
CA ILE A 17 -0.28 0.54 -1.86
C ILE A 17 0.61 -0.56 -2.46
N TYR A 18 0.97 -0.38 -3.74
CA TYR A 18 2.02 -1.16 -4.38
C TYR A 18 3.27 -0.28 -4.52
N PRO A 19 4.49 -0.86 -4.46
CA PRO A 19 5.72 -0.07 -4.63
C PRO A 19 5.78 0.69 -5.95
N ALA A 20 5.17 0.15 -7.02
CA ALA A 20 5.06 0.81 -8.31
C ALA A 20 4.43 2.21 -8.25
N TYR A 21 3.56 2.50 -7.27
CA TYR A 21 2.86 3.78 -7.16
C TYR A 21 3.79 4.95 -6.85
N ILE A 22 4.89 4.69 -6.14
CA ILE A 22 5.86 5.69 -5.71
C ILE A 22 7.25 5.48 -6.32
N ASN A 23 7.39 4.59 -7.31
CA ASN A 23 8.67 4.31 -7.96
C ASN A 23 8.99 5.35 -9.06
N SER A 24 10.08 6.09 -8.89
CA SER A 24 10.56 7.13 -9.81
C SER A 24 11.05 6.59 -11.16
N LYS A 25 11.38 5.29 -11.22
CA LYS A 25 11.78 4.57 -12.45
C LYS A 25 10.59 4.09 -13.27
N LYS A 26 9.36 4.21 -12.76
CA LYS A 26 8.14 3.87 -13.51
C LYS A 26 7.45 5.10 -14.08
N THR A 27 6.92 4.95 -15.28
CA THR A 27 6.01 5.93 -15.89
C THR A 27 4.63 5.87 -15.26
N LEU A 28 3.77 6.85 -15.58
CA LEU A 28 2.36 6.84 -15.19
C LEU A 28 1.63 5.62 -15.78
N ALA A 29 1.93 5.26 -17.03
CA ALA A 29 1.38 4.09 -17.69
C ALA A 29 1.75 2.79 -16.96
N GLU A 30 2.99 2.70 -16.48
CA GLU A 30 3.51 1.57 -15.71
C GLU A 30 3.05 1.54 -14.24
N GLY A 31 2.29 2.55 -13.80
CA GLY A 31 1.56 2.55 -12.53
C GLY A 31 2.03 3.55 -11.49
N ARG A 32 3.03 4.40 -11.78
CA ARG A 32 3.36 5.53 -10.89
C ARG A 32 2.14 6.42 -10.69
N ARG A 33 1.92 6.88 -9.45
CA ARG A 33 0.78 7.72 -9.05
C ARG A 33 1.18 9.10 -8.54
N VAL A 34 2.42 9.28 -8.09
CA VAL A 34 2.97 10.56 -7.63
C VAL A 34 3.81 11.23 -8.70
N SER A 35 4.06 12.54 -8.59
CA SER A 35 5.01 13.26 -9.44
C SER A 35 6.43 12.68 -9.28
N LYS A 36 7.31 12.90 -10.26
CA LYS A 36 8.65 12.27 -10.24
C LYS A 36 9.53 12.84 -9.13
N GLU A 37 9.29 14.09 -8.75
CA GLU A 37 10.01 14.81 -7.68
C GLU A 37 9.67 14.25 -6.30
N LYS A 38 8.46 13.70 -6.12
CA LYS A 38 8.01 13.06 -4.88
C LYS A 38 8.21 11.54 -4.88
N ALA A 39 8.57 10.96 -6.02
CA ALA A 39 8.80 9.53 -6.16
C ALA A 39 10.19 9.15 -5.65
N VAL A 40 10.34 7.90 -5.21
CA VAL A 40 11.61 7.34 -4.73
C VAL A 40 12.12 6.27 -5.67
N GLU A 41 13.44 6.07 -5.70
CA GLU A 41 14.06 5.07 -6.56
C GLU A 41 13.85 3.66 -6.01
N ASN A 42 13.24 2.78 -6.82
CA ASN A 42 13.08 1.35 -6.54
C ASN A 42 12.62 0.98 -5.11
N PRO A 43 11.50 1.55 -4.63
CA PRO A 43 10.98 1.23 -3.30
C PRO A 43 10.57 -0.24 -3.22
N THR A 44 10.72 -0.81 -2.04
CA THR A 44 10.26 -2.15 -1.68
C THR A 44 8.98 -2.07 -0.85
N HIS A 45 8.17 -3.14 -0.85
CA HIS A 45 7.01 -3.22 0.04
C HIS A 45 7.44 -3.19 1.53
N GLN A 46 8.66 -3.65 1.79
CA GLN A 46 9.28 -3.74 3.10
C GLN A 46 9.55 -2.33 3.67
N GLU A 47 10.20 -1.45 2.91
CA GLU A 47 10.42 -0.06 3.33
C GLU A 47 9.10 0.70 3.53
N ILE A 48 8.13 0.50 2.63
CA ILE A 48 6.81 1.12 2.74
C ILE A 48 6.13 0.67 4.04
N ARG A 49 6.20 -0.62 4.38
CA ARG A 49 5.67 -1.17 5.62
C ARG A 49 6.30 -0.49 6.84
N ASP A 50 7.62 -0.40 6.87
CA ASP A 50 8.35 0.09 8.04
C ASP A 50 8.08 1.58 8.28
N VAL A 51 8.04 2.40 7.22
CA VAL A 51 7.69 3.84 7.32
C VAL A 51 6.25 4.02 7.82
N LEU A 52 5.29 3.28 7.28
CA LEU A 52 3.89 3.39 7.71
C LEU A 52 3.66 2.88 9.14
N SER A 53 4.37 1.82 9.53
CA SER A 53 4.37 1.32 10.90
C SER A 53 4.94 2.34 11.87
N ALA A 54 6.05 3.01 11.51
CA ALA A 54 6.66 4.06 12.32
C ALA A 54 5.74 5.28 12.46
N ALA A 55 4.90 5.55 11.45
CA ALA A 55 3.85 6.57 11.50
C ALA A 55 2.61 6.18 12.33
N GLY A 56 2.60 4.99 12.94
CA GLY A 56 1.51 4.52 13.80
C GLY A 56 0.28 4.02 13.05
N LEU A 57 0.39 3.73 11.74
CA LEU A 57 -0.72 3.23 10.94
C LEU A 57 -0.87 1.72 11.06
N LYS A 58 -2.12 1.24 11.02
CA LYS A 58 -2.40 -0.20 10.99
C LYS A 58 -2.24 -0.73 9.57
N ILE A 59 -1.38 -1.74 9.41
CA ILE A 59 -0.96 -2.26 8.11
C ILE A 59 -1.12 -3.78 8.00
N GLY A 60 -1.35 -4.24 6.77
CA GLY A 60 -1.33 -5.65 6.39
C GLY A 60 -0.42 -5.84 5.19
N VAL A 61 0.31 -6.96 5.15
CA VAL A 61 1.21 -7.30 4.03
C VAL A 61 0.65 -8.51 3.31
N GLU A 62 0.52 -8.43 1.99
CA GLU A 62 0.04 -9.51 1.16
C GLU A 62 1.04 -9.86 0.07
N ASN A 63 1.25 -11.16 -0.16
CA ASN A 63 2.07 -11.67 -1.26
C ASN A 63 1.32 -11.58 -2.60
N LYS A 64 1.13 -10.36 -3.11
CA LYS A 64 0.44 -10.04 -4.37
C LYS A 64 1.37 -9.30 -5.32
N LEU A 65 1.24 -9.59 -6.61
CA LEU A 65 1.97 -8.91 -7.67
C LEU A 65 1.09 -7.81 -8.27
N TYR A 66 1.66 -6.63 -8.52
CA TYR A 66 0.96 -5.57 -9.21
C TYR A 66 0.72 -5.95 -10.68
N SER A 67 -0.50 -5.75 -11.19
CA SER A 67 -0.89 -6.25 -12.53
C SER A 67 -0.07 -5.68 -13.69
N ARG A 68 0.52 -4.49 -13.54
CA ARG A 68 1.38 -3.89 -14.57
C ARG A 68 2.88 -4.13 -14.33
N GLU A 69 3.22 -4.86 -13.28
CA GLU A 69 4.62 -5.26 -13.06
C GLU A 69 5.01 -6.35 -14.05
N ARG A 70 6.14 -6.15 -14.72
CA ARG A 70 6.62 -7.06 -15.76
C ARG A 70 7.48 -8.17 -15.17
N SER A 71 8.28 -7.86 -14.15
CA SER A 71 9.10 -8.87 -13.49
C SER A 71 8.25 -9.72 -12.53
N LYS A 72 8.54 -11.03 -12.50
CA LYS A 72 7.90 -11.99 -11.59
C LYS A 72 8.79 -12.34 -10.40
N GLU A 73 9.94 -11.67 -10.26
CA GLU A 73 10.85 -11.89 -9.13
C GLU A 73 10.19 -11.55 -7.80
N MET A 74 10.63 -12.24 -6.75
CA MET A 74 10.01 -12.13 -5.43
C MET A 74 10.10 -10.72 -4.85
N LEU A 75 11.16 -9.97 -5.19
CA LEU A 75 11.37 -8.60 -4.70
C LEU A 75 10.29 -7.61 -5.17
N TYR A 76 9.64 -7.87 -6.31
CA TYR A 76 8.56 -7.03 -6.84
C TYR A 76 7.17 -7.45 -6.36
N ARG A 77 7.07 -8.55 -5.62
CA ARG A 77 5.84 -8.96 -4.94
C ARG A 77 5.71 -8.21 -3.62
N GLY A 78 4.47 -7.86 -3.28
CA GLY A 78 4.13 -7.17 -2.05
C GLY A 78 3.07 -6.11 -2.29
N ARG A 79 1.92 -6.29 -1.65
CA ARG A 79 0.87 -5.27 -1.53
C ARG A 79 0.72 -4.90 -0.06
N ILE A 80 0.78 -3.61 0.21
CA ILE A 80 0.49 -3.08 1.55
C ILE A 80 -0.97 -2.68 1.61
N ARG A 81 -1.68 -3.18 2.62
CA ARG A 81 -3.01 -2.73 3.02
C ARG A 81 -2.85 -1.74 4.16
N VAL A 82 -3.53 -0.61 4.11
CA VAL A 82 -3.49 0.40 5.19
C VAL A 82 -4.91 0.73 5.63
N GLN A 83 -5.15 0.69 6.93
CA GLN A 83 -6.40 1.17 7.49
C GLN A 83 -6.32 2.69 7.69
N ILE A 84 -7.18 3.43 7.00
CA ILE A 84 -7.30 4.90 7.18
C ILE A 84 -8.54 5.24 8.02
N LYS A 85 -9.60 4.45 7.88
CA LYS A 85 -10.88 4.64 8.57
C LYS A 85 -11.22 3.47 9.47
N ASN A 86 -11.86 3.75 10.58
CA ASN A 86 -12.55 2.78 11.42
C ASN A 86 -13.83 2.28 10.72
N ASP A 87 -14.50 1.30 11.32
CA ASP A 87 -15.74 0.73 10.76
C ASP A 87 -16.90 1.75 10.73
N ASP A 88 -16.88 2.71 11.65
CA ASP A 88 -17.79 3.86 11.75
C ASP A 88 -17.41 5.04 10.83
N GLU A 89 -16.45 4.83 9.93
CA GLU A 89 -15.93 5.81 8.96
C GLU A 89 -15.11 6.97 9.52
N THR A 90 -14.91 7.01 10.84
CA THR A 90 -14.00 7.99 11.47
C THR A 90 -12.55 7.73 11.05
N LEU A 91 -11.75 8.79 10.95
CA LEU A 91 -10.33 8.69 10.62
C LEU A 91 -9.55 8.12 11.80
N ILE A 92 -8.67 7.16 11.54
CA ILE A 92 -7.75 6.63 12.56
C ILE A 92 -6.71 7.66 12.95
N ASN A 93 -6.18 8.38 11.96
CA ASN A 93 -5.23 9.45 12.17
C ASN A 93 -5.62 10.65 11.29
N PRO A 94 -5.98 11.80 11.87
CA PRO A 94 -6.34 13.00 11.12
C PRO A 94 -5.24 13.51 10.18
N LEU A 95 -3.97 13.15 10.43
CA LEU A 95 -2.84 13.50 9.55
C LEU A 95 -2.86 12.74 8.22
N PHE A 96 -3.56 11.60 8.16
CA PHE A 96 -3.64 10.74 6.98
C PHE A 96 -5.10 10.55 6.54
N PRO A 97 -5.79 11.60 6.09
CA PRO A 97 -7.22 11.55 5.80
C PRO A 97 -7.57 10.82 4.49
N THR A 98 -6.62 10.74 3.56
CA THR A 98 -6.85 10.24 2.19
C THR A 98 -5.76 9.28 1.75
N ARG A 99 -6.02 8.59 0.63
CA ARG A 99 -5.07 7.72 -0.07
C ARG A 99 -4.29 8.44 -1.17
N GLU A 100 -4.48 9.74 -1.29
CA GLU A 100 -3.79 10.53 -2.29
C GLU A 100 -2.33 10.67 -1.84
N LEU A 101 -1.43 10.35 -2.76
CA LEU A 101 0.02 10.36 -2.55
C LEU A 101 0.60 11.66 -3.13
#